data_AF-A0A9P0VT90-F1
#
_entry.id   AF-A0A9P0VT90-F1
#
_cell.length_a   1.000
_cell.length_b   1.000
_cell.length_c   1.000
_cell.angle_alpha   90.00
_cell.angle_beta   90.00
_cell.angle_gamma   90.00
#
_symmetry.space_group_name_H-M   'P 1'
#
loop_
_entity.id
_entity.type
_entity.pdbx_description
1 polymer ?
#
loop_
_entity_poly.entity_id
_entity_poly.type
_entity_poly.pdbx_seq_one_letter_code
_entity_poly.pdbx_strand_id
1 'polypeptide(L)'
;MCTCGQPNHPGEPCNEHKKCINCEGQHAADSRECPRMKEEVAIQRVRTLEKISYLEAKRKVISSSPRVSYAQVTATPSATVNKLVEELFLCFQKR
;
A
#
# COMPACT_ATOMS: atom_id res chain seq x y z
N MET A 1 14.29 17.76 -12.65
CA MET A 1 14.37 16.32 -12.35
C MET A 1 12.96 15.78 -12.28
N CYS A 2 12.59 14.81 -13.11
CA CYS A 2 11.23 14.27 -13.17
C CYS A 2 10.90 13.41 -11.94
N THR A 3 9.67 13.52 -11.41
CA THR A 3 9.15 12.65 -10.33
C THR A 3 8.11 11.64 -10.84
N CYS A 4 8.09 11.40 -12.14
CA CYS A 4 7.15 10.50 -12.83
C CYS A 4 7.37 9.01 -12.51
N GLY A 5 8.53 8.65 -11.95
CA GLY A 5 8.87 7.25 -11.63
C GLY A 5 9.46 6.45 -12.79
N GLN A 6 9.66 7.09 -13.94
CA GLN A 6 10.41 6.54 -15.08
C GLN A 6 11.92 6.80 -14.93
N PRO A 7 12.78 6.06 -15.65
CA PRO A 7 14.20 6.37 -15.77
C PRO A 7 14.41 7.84 -16.15
N ASN A 8 15.58 8.39 -15.79
CA ASN A 8 15.89 9.79 -16.07
C ASN A 8 15.76 10.06 -17.58
N HIS A 9 14.86 10.96 -17.94
CA HIS A 9 14.63 11.38 -19.31
C HIS A 9 14.81 12.91 -19.44
N PRO A 10 15.60 13.37 -20.42
CA PRO A 10 15.77 14.78 -20.71
C PRO A 10 14.60 15.33 -21.56
N GLY A 11 14.25 16.60 -21.37
CA GLY A 11 13.35 17.35 -22.25
C GLY A 11 11.88 17.43 -21.80
N GLU A 12 11.25 18.56 -22.17
CA GLU A 12 9.83 18.94 -22.06
C GLU A 12 9.17 18.74 -20.67
N PRO A 13 8.04 19.42 -20.36
CA PRO A 13 7.25 19.05 -19.19
C PRO A 13 6.85 17.58 -19.31
N CYS A 14 7.22 16.77 -18.30
CA CYS A 14 6.85 15.37 -18.26
C CYS A 14 5.33 15.23 -18.18
N ASN A 15 4.73 14.62 -19.21
CA ASN A 15 3.30 14.35 -19.29
C ASN A 15 2.92 12.94 -18.83
N GLU A 16 3.90 12.16 -18.34
CA GLU A 16 3.68 10.78 -17.88
C GLU A 16 2.92 10.76 -16.54
N HIS A 17 2.08 9.75 -16.35
CA HIS A 17 1.40 9.56 -15.07
C HIS A 17 2.42 9.27 -13.97
N LYS A 18 2.22 9.88 -12.79
CA LYS A 18 3.06 9.60 -11.62
C LYS A 18 2.92 8.13 -11.24
N LYS A 19 4.04 7.40 -11.25
CA LYS A 19 4.12 6.03 -10.74
C LYS A 19 5.10 5.96 -9.58
N CYS A 20 4.64 5.39 -8.47
CA CYS A 20 5.47 5.20 -7.30
C CYS A 20 6.39 3.99 -7.49
N ILE A 21 7.71 4.18 -7.41
CA ILE A 21 8.64 3.05 -7.51
C ILE A 21 8.57 2.10 -6.31
N ASN A 22 8.03 2.55 -5.18
CA ASN A 22 7.99 1.78 -3.94
C ASN A 22 6.75 0.86 -3.86
N CYS A 23 5.60 1.31 -4.38
CA CYS A 23 4.34 0.59 -4.27
C CYS A 23 3.53 0.51 -5.58
N GLU A 24 4.08 1.02 -6.68
CA GLU A 24 3.46 1.06 -8.01
C GLU A 24 2.14 1.84 -8.12
N GLY A 25 1.79 2.61 -7.08
CA GLY A 25 0.58 3.44 -7.06
C GLY A 25 0.70 4.71 -7.90
N GLN A 26 -0.45 5.32 -8.20
CA GLN A 26 -0.58 6.57 -8.97
C GLN A 26 -0.20 7.82 -8.15
N HIS A 27 1.03 7.86 -7.64
CA HIS A 27 1.59 8.99 -6.91
C HIS A 27 3.12 9.03 -7.06
N ALA A 28 3.73 10.17 -6.72
CA ALA A 28 5.19 10.28 -6.70
C ALA A 28 5.80 9.48 -5.54
N ALA A 29 7.04 9.03 -5.69
CA ALA A 29 7.72 8.16 -4.71
C ALA A 29 7.85 8.78 -3.30
N ASP A 30 7.86 10.11 -3.21
CA ASP A 30 7.93 10.91 -1.99
C ASP A 30 6.55 11.24 -1.38
N SER A 31 5.46 10.78 -2.01
CA SER A 31 4.11 11.00 -1.50
C SER A 31 3.90 10.35 -0.14
N ARG A 32 3.30 11.12 0.78
CA ARG A 32 2.87 10.65 2.12
C ARG A 32 1.75 9.62 2.06
N GLU A 33 1.12 9.46 0.90
CA GLU A 33 0.06 8.48 0.68
C GLU A 33 0.61 7.07 0.45
N CYS A 34 1.90 6.94 0.09
CA CYS A 34 2.52 5.66 -0.21
C CYS A 34 2.45 4.72 1.01
N PRO A 35 1.79 3.55 0.90
CA PRO A 35 1.66 2.61 2.01
C PRO A 35 3.03 2.07 2.47
N ARG A 36 3.96 1.88 1.53
CA ARG A 36 5.34 1.45 1.84
C ARG A 36 6.11 2.50 2.62
N MET A 37 5.93 3.77 2.27
CA MET A 37 6.55 4.87 3.01
C MET A 37 5.98 4.98 4.43
N LYS A 38 4.67 4.82 4.60
CA LYS A 38 4.02 4.77 5.92
C LYS A 38 4.55 3.62 6.77
N GLU A 39 4.72 2.44 6.17
CA GLU A 39 5.31 1.27 6.83
C GLU A 39 6.74 1.56 7.32
N GLU A 40 7.60 2.09 6.44
CA GLU A 40 8.99 2.40 6.79
C GLU A 40 9.10 3.47 7.89
N VAL A 41 8.27 4.52 7.84
CA VAL A 41 8.21 5.53 8.91
C VAL A 41 7.80 4.91 10.24
N ALA A 42 6.83 3.98 10.25
CA ALA A 42 6.43 3.26 11.46
C ALA A 42 7.57 2.40 12.00
N ILE A 43 8.31 1.71 11.12
CA ILE A 43 9.47 0.89 11.50
C ILE A 43 10.55 1.75 12.15
N GLN A 44 10.94 2.86 11.53
CA GLN A 44 11.96 3.76 12.09
C GLN A 44 11.50 4.40 13.40
N ARG A 45 10.21 4.72 13.54
CA ARG A 45 9.63 5.22 14.78
C ARG A 45 9.77 4.19 15.91
N VAL A 46 9.37 2.93 15.68
CA VAL A 46 9.52 1.86 16.68
C VAL A 46 10.99 1.63 17.01
N ARG A 47 11.85 1.54 15.99
CA ARG A 47 13.29 1.36 16.14
C ARG A 47 13.93 2.42 17.05
N THR A 48 13.57 3.69 16.84
CA THR A 48 14.16 4.81 17.60
C THR A 48 13.60 4.91 19.01
N LEU A 49 12.29 4.72 19.18
CA LEU A 49 11.64 4.79 20.50
C LEU A 49 12.05 3.64 21.41
N GLU A 50 12.11 2.41 20.86
CA GLU A 50 12.43 1.22 21.64
C GLU A 50 13.92 0.85 21.62
N LYS A 51 14.72 1.53 20.80
CA LYS A 51 16.17 1.30 20.65
C LYS A 51 16.53 -0.15 20.28
N ILE A 52 15.72 -0.77 19.42
CA ILE A 52 15.92 -2.14 18.94
C ILE A 52 16.49 -2.18 17.52
N SER A 53 16.82 -3.37 17.03
CA SER A 53 17.27 -3.53 15.64
C SER A 53 16.12 -3.25 14.65
N TYR A 54 16.49 -2.90 13.41
CA TYR A 54 15.51 -2.69 12.34
C TYR A 54 14.65 -3.93 12.09
N LEU A 55 15.24 -5.13 12.13
CA LEU A 55 14.52 -6.38 11.88
C LEU A 55 13.47 -6.65 12.97
N GLU A 56 13.79 -6.38 14.23
CA GLU A 56 12.84 -6.52 15.34
C GLU A 56 11.72 -5.48 15.25
N ALA A 57 12.06 -4.22 14.96
CA ALA A 57 11.06 -3.17 14.75
C ALA A 57 10.12 -3.52 13.59
N LYS A 58 10.66 -4.01 12.47
CA LYS A 58 9.88 -4.49 11.33
C LYS A 58 8.94 -5.63 11.70
N ARG A 59 9.43 -6.61 12.47
CA ARG A 59 8.58 -7.71 12.96
C ARG A 59 7.42 -7.18 13.81
N LYS A 60 7.64 -6.20 14.67
CA LYS A 60 6.60 -5.57 15.50
C LYS A 60 5.55 -4.81 14.69
N VAL A 61 5.99 -4.03 13.69
CA VAL A 61 5.08 -3.31 12.78
C VAL A 61 4.24 -4.29 11.96
N ILE A 62 4.83 -5.37 11.46
CA ILE A 62 4.09 -6.39 10.70
C ILE A 62 3.17 -7.23 11.60
N SER A 63 3.57 -7.54 12.84
CA SER A 63 2.74 -8.31 13.78
C SER A 63 1.53 -7.53 14.31
N SER A 64 1.60 -6.20 14.36
CA SER A 64 0.49 -5.35 14.78
C SER A 64 -0.53 -5.08 13.67
N SER A 65 -0.17 -5.33 12.40
CA SER A 65 -1.12 -5.31 11.29
C SER A 65 -2.05 -6.54 11.37
N PRO A 66 -3.37 -6.40 11.18
CA PRO A 66 -4.29 -7.53 11.19
C PRO A 66 -3.87 -8.53 10.11
N ARG A 67 -3.33 -9.66 10.53
CA ARG A 67 -3.01 -10.77 9.64
C ARG A 67 -4.33 -11.42 9.25
N VAL A 68 -4.73 -11.27 8.00
CA VAL A 68 -5.84 -12.04 7.44
C VAL A 68 -5.32 -13.47 7.27
N SER A 69 -5.71 -14.36 8.17
CA SER A 69 -5.37 -15.79 8.06
C SER A 69 -6.25 -16.46 7.01
N TYR A 70 -5.75 -17.50 6.35
CA TYR A 70 -6.54 -18.29 5.40
C TYR A 70 -7.85 -18.78 6.03
N ALA A 71 -7.81 -19.22 7.30
CA ALA A 71 -8.99 -19.64 8.04
C ALA A 71 -9.99 -18.49 8.28
N GLN A 72 -9.51 -17.25 8.47
CA GLN A 72 -10.40 -16.09 8.58
C GLN A 72 -11.07 -15.74 7.25
N VAL A 73 -10.39 -15.94 6.12
CA VAL A 73 -10.99 -15.75 4.79
C VAL A 73 -12.04 -16.81 4.53
N THR A 74 -11.75 -18.08 4.81
CA THR A 74 -12.70 -19.18 4.55
C THR A 74 -13.84 -19.26 5.57
N ALA A 75 -13.67 -18.68 6.76
CA ALA A 75 -14.74 -18.54 7.74
C ALA A 75 -15.74 -17.41 7.41
N THR A 76 -15.49 -16.60 6.37
CA THR A 76 -16.48 -15.61 5.94
C THR A 76 -17.74 -16.33 5.43
N PRO A 77 -18.93 -15.99 5.97
CA PRO A 77 -20.16 -16.62 5.52
C PRO A 77 -20.38 -16.32 4.03
N SER A 78 -20.75 -17.33 3.25
CA SER A 78 -21.02 -17.21 1.81
C SER A 78 -22.05 -16.11 1.50
N ALA A 79 -22.98 -15.83 2.41
CA ALA A 79 -23.93 -14.73 2.31
C ALA A 79 -23.27 -13.34 2.21
N THR A 80 -22.17 -13.11 2.94
CA THR A 80 -21.43 -11.83 2.89
C THR A 80 -20.66 -11.69 1.59
N VAL A 81 -20.06 -12.78 1.11
CA VAL A 81 -19.35 -12.79 -0.19
C VAL A 81 -20.32 -12.50 -1.33
N ASN A 82 -21.49 -13.13 -1.35
CA ASN A 82 -22.51 -12.89 -2.38
C ASN A 82 -23.01 -11.44 -2.38
N LYS A 83 -23.18 -10.83 -1.19
CA LYS A 83 -23.57 -9.42 -1.07
C LYS A 83 -22.51 -8.45 -1.62
N LEU A 84 -21.23 -8.72 -1.38
CA LEU A 84 -20.13 -7.91 -1.92
C LEU A 84 -20.00 -8.06 -3.44
N VAL A 85 -20.24 -9.26 -3.97
CA VAL A 85 -20.26 -9.51 -5.42
C VAL A 85 -21.42 -8.77 -6.09
N GLU A 86 -22.61 -8.77 -5.47
CA GLU A 86 -23.76 -8.00 -5.92
C GLU A 86 -23.49 -6.48 -5.91
N GLU A 87 -22.93 -5.94 -4.82
CA GLU A 87 -22.59 -4.51 -4.72
C GLU A 87 -21.54 -4.10 -5.76
N LEU A 88 -20.57 -4.96 -6.05
CA LEU A 88 -19.57 -4.71 -7.10
C LEU A 88 -20.20 -4.77 -8.50
N PHE A 89 -21.15 -5.68 -8.73
CA PHE A 89 -21.87 -5.83 -9.99
C PHE A 89 -22.79 -4.63 -10.27
N LEU A 90 -23.51 -4.13 -9.25
CA LEU A 90 -24.31 -2.91 -9.34
C LEU A 90 -23.47 -1.66 -9.63
N CYS A 91 -22.24 -1.61 -9.11
CA CYS A 91 -21.30 -0.53 -9.42
C CYS A 91 -20.85 -0.58 -10.90
N PHE A 92 -20.68 -1.78 -11.45
CA PHE A 92 -20.30 -1.98 -12.86
C PHE A 92 -21.42 -1.67 -13.85
N GLN A 93 -22.69 -1.97 -13.51
CA GLN A 93 -23.84 -1.72 -14.39
C GLN A 93 -24.28 -0.25 -14.46
N LYS A 94 -23.77 0.62 -13.58
CA LYS A 94 -24.08 2.07 -13.56
C LYS A 94 -23.07 2.92 -14.35
N ARG A 95 -22.22 2.32 -15.16
CA ARG A 95 -21.32 3.02 -16.09
C ARG A 95 -21.87 2.99 -17.51
#